data_AF-A0A382BEA4-F1
#
_entry.id   AF-A0A382BEA4-F1
#
_cell.length_a   1.000
_cell.length_b   1.000
_cell.length_c   1.000
_cell.angle_alpha   90.00
_cell.angle_beta   90.00
_cell.angle_gamma   90.00
#
_symmetry.space_group_name_H-M   'P 1'
#
loop_
_entity.id
_entity.type
_entity.pdbx_description
1 polymer ?
#
loop_
_entity_poly.entity_id
_entity_poly.type
_entity_poly.pdbx_seq_one_letter_code
_entity_poly.pdbx_strand_id
1 'polypeptide(L)'
;MPLTQPLRLKGAPGSPYTRKMLAYMRYRHISYELLIGDHSIRKMGLPTPKVDLLPTFYLPNEQGEVEAVVDSTPLIRRFEQAFTGRETLPTDPVLGFINYLVEDYADEWLTKSMFHYRWYYDADIRKAGDILPLWRGLQMDDEQHRNAAEFVAKRQISRLYVVGSNDLTA
;
A
#
# COMPACT_ATOMS: atom_id res chain seq x y z
N MET A 1 1.17 -16.07 18.31
CA MET A 1 -0.26 -16.45 18.29
C MET A 1 -0.74 -16.63 16.86
N PRO A 2 -1.71 -17.52 16.59
CA PRO A 2 -2.25 -17.69 15.24
C PRO A 2 -2.95 -16.41 14.77
N LEU A 3 -2.81 -16.07 13.48
CA LEU A 3 -3.51 -14.93 12.90
C LEU A 3 -4.96 -15.33 12.60
N THR A 4 -5.90 -14.58 13.16
CA THR A 4 -7.33 -14.80 12.92
C THR A 4 -7.77 -14.11 11.63
N GLN A 5 -8.52 -14.84 10.80
CA GLN A 5 -9.15 -14.29 9.59
C GLN A 5 -10.56 -13.76 9.91
N PRO A 6 -11.03 -12.70 9.22
CA PRO A 6 -10.35 -11.97 8.15
C PRO A 6 -9.24 -11.05 8.66
N LEU A 7 -8.14 -10.95 7.90
CA LEU A 7 -7.08 -9.96 8.16
C LEU A 7 -7.59 -8.56 7.83
N ARG A 8 -7.55 -7.66 8.83
CA ARG A 8 -7.99 -6.29 8.65
C ARG A 8 -6.84 -5.40 8.17
N LEU A 9 -7.09 -4.61 7.14
CA LEU A 9 -6.12 -3.66 6.61
C LEU A 9 -6.78 -2.34 6.18
N LYS A 10 -6.12 -1.22 6.46
CA LYS A 10 -6.35 0.07 5.81
C LYS A 10 -5.64 0.09 4.47
N GLY A 11 -6.35 0.49 3.42
CA GLY A 11 -5.76 0.63 2.10
C GLY A 11 -6.49 1.65 1.23
N ALA A 12 -5.95 1.88 0.05
CA ALA A 12 -6.62 2.67 -0.99
C ALA A 12 -6.35 2.06 -2.37
N PRO A 13 -7.31 2.08 -3.31
CA PRO A 13 -7.11 1.61 -4.68
C PRO A 13 -5.90 2.22 -5.40
N GLY A 14 -5.52 3.45 -5.04
CA GLY A 14 -4.39 4.16 -5.63
C GLY A 14 -3.00 3.78 -5.12
N SER A 15 -2.94 3.03 -4.02
CA SER A 15 -1.68 2.50 -3.52
C SER A 15 -1.31 1.23 -4.28
N PRO A 16 -0.16 1.18 -4.98
CA PRO A 16 0.30 -0.05 -5.61
C PRO A 16 0.53 -1.15 -4.56
N TYR A 17 1.01 -0.81 -3.36
CA TYR A 17 1.23 -1.76 -2.28
C TYR A 17 -0.08 -2.32 -1.71
N THR A 18 -1.14 -1.50 -1.62
CA THR A 18 -2.47 -2.04 -1.27
C THR A 18 -2.91 -3.06 -2.32
N ARG A 19 -2.75 -2.75 -3.61
CA ARG A 19 -3.10 -3.68 -4.69
C ARG A 19 -2.26 -4.95 -4.66
N LYS A 20 -0.94 -4.85 -4.38
CA LYS A 20 -0.02 -5.98 -4.18
C LYS A 20 -0.53 -6.90 -3.07
N MET A 21 -0.83 -6.37 -1.90
CA MET A 21 -1.29 -7.17 -0.76
C MET A 21 -2.68 -7.79 -1.01
N LEU A 22 -3.61 -7.06 -1.65
CA LEU A 22 -4.90 -7.63 -2.03
C LEU A 22 -4.75 -8.76 -3.06
N ALA A 23 -3.87 -8.60 -4.07
CA ALA A 23 -3.60 -9.64 -5.05
C ALA A 23 -2.99 -10.88 -4.38
N TYR A 24 -2.01 -10.69 -3.50
CA TYR A 24 -1.40 -11.74 -2.68
C TYR A 24 -2.45 -12.50 -1.87
N MET A 25 -3.25 -11.80 -1.06
CA MET A 25 -4.26 -12.43 -0.21
C MET A 25 -5.33 -13.16 -1.02
N ARG A 26 -5.77 -12.58 -2.15
CA ARG A 26 -6.70 -13.25 -3.07
C ARG A 26 -6.11 -14.50 -3.68
N TYR A 27 -4.85 -14.46 -4.13
CA TYR A 27 -4.18 -15.65 -4.65
C TYR A 27 -4.02 -16.73 -3.57
N ARG A 28 -3.68 -16.34 -2.34
CA ARG A 28 -3.48 -17.23 -1.18
C ARG A 28 -4.77 -17.72 -0.52
N HIS A 29 -5.92 -17.21 -0.95
CA HIS A 29 -7.23 -17.45 -0.31
C HIS A 29 -7.22 -17.03 1.18
N ILE A 30 -6.49 -15.99 1.54
CA ILE A 30 -6.51 -15.39 2.88
C ILE A 30 -7.66 -14.40 2.93
N SER A 31 -8.65 -14.65 3.79
CA SER A 31 -9.79 -13.75 3.97
C SER A 31 -9.31 -12.41 4.56
N TYR A 32 -9.85 -11.30 4.06
CA TYR A 32 -9.45 -9.95 4.47
C TYR A 32 -10.63 -8.99 4.57
N GLU A 33 -10.47 -7.95 5.38
CA GLU A 33 -11.39 -6.82 5.54
C GLU A 33 -10.66 -5.52 5.17
N LEU A 34 -10.96 -4.97 3.98
CA LEU A 34 -10.37 -3.72 3.51
C LEU A 34 -11.13 -2.52 4.06
N LEU A 35 -10.47 -1.75 4.90
CA LEU A 35 -10.95 -0.48 5.44
C LEU A 35 -10.55 0.68 4.51
N ILE A 36 -11.55 1.43 4.06
CA ILE A 36 -11.34 2.63 3.21
C ILE A 36 -11.62 3.89 4.04
N GLY A 37 -10.79 4.92 3.82
CA GLY A 37 -10.89 6.22 4.45
C GLY A 37 -10.42 6.25 5.91
N ASP A 38 -10.15 7.45 6.43
CA ASP A 38 -9.61 7.64 7.79
C ASP A 38 -10.69 7.58 8.88
N HIS A 39 -11.95 7.80 8.51
CA HIS A 39 -13.07 7.84 9.44
C HIS A 39 -13.42 6.47 10.03
N SER A 40 -13.20 5.39 9.27
CA SER A 40 -13.42 4.02 9.71
C SER A 40 -12.48 3.65 10.87
N ILE A 41 -11.20 4.02 10.77
CA ILE A 41 -10.15 3.69 11.75
C ILE A 41 -10.40 4.38 13.09
N ARG A 42 -10.70 5.69 13.06
CA ARG A 42 -10.96 6.46 14.29
C ARG A 42 -12.18 5.94 15.04
N LYS A 43 -13.25 5.58 14.32
CA LYS A 43 -14.45 4.98 14.92
C LYS A 43 -14.19 3.61 15.54
N MET A 44 -13.23 2.84 15.00
CA MET A 44 -12.89 1.51 15.49
C MET A 44 -11.83 1.50 16.60
N GLY A 45 -11.24 2.65 16.97
CA GLY A 45 -10.21 2.73 18.00
C GLY A 45 -8.93 1.96 17.65
N LEU A 46 -8.65 1.78 16.36
CA LEU A 46 -7.46 1.04 15.90
C LEU A 46 -6.19 1.87 16.11
N PRO A 47 -5.05 1.22 16.40
CA PRO A 47 -3.77 1.90 16.60
C PRO A 47 -3.31 2.64 15.34
N THR A 48 -2.49 3.67 15.53
CA THR A 48 -1.85 4.41 14.43
C THR A 48 -0.48 3.79 14.15
N PRO A 49 -0.10 3.56 12.87
CA PRO A 49 1.23 3.06 12.57
C PRO A 49 2.29 4.12 12.88
N LYS A 50 3.52 3.69 13.19
CA LYS A 50 4.65 4.60 13.44
C LYS A 50 4.94 5.50 12.24
N VAL A 51 4.76 4.95 11.03
CA VAL A 51 4.87 5.68 9.76
C VAL A 51 3.57 5.48 8.99
N ASP A 52 2.96 6.57 8.52
CA ASP A 52 1.68 6.55 7.79
C ASP A 52 1.89 6.06 6.34
N LEU A 53 2.03 4.75 6.19
CA LEU A 53 2.18 4.04 4.91
C LEU A 53 0.99 3.10 4.67
N LEU A 54 0.61 2.97 3.40
CA LEU A 54 -0.42 2.03 2.95
C LEU A 54 0.21 0.83 2.25
N PRO A 55 -0.32 -0.39 2.46
CA PRO A 55 -1.42 -0.71 3.38
C PRO A 55 -0.94 -0.77 4.83
N THR A 56 -1.84 -0.47 5.77
CA THR A 56 -1.61 -0.69 7.20
C THR A 56 -2.42 -1.90 7.64
N PHE A 57 -1.79 -2.94 8.14
CA PHE A 57 -2.45 -4.10 8.72
C PHE A 57 -2.62 -3.94 10.23
N TYR A 58 -3.70 -4.49 10.77
CA TYR A 58 -4.01 -4.48 12.19
C TYR A 58 -3.91 -5.90 12.74
N LEU A 59 -2.74 -6.26 13.28
CA LEU A 59 -2.41 -7.64 13.65
C LEU A 59 -2.04 -7.72 15.14
N PRO A 60 -2.31 -8.84 15.82
CA PRO A 60 -1.85 -9.04 17.18
C PRO A 60 -0.31 -9.13 17.23
N ASN A 61 0.28 -8.53 18.27
CA ASN A 61 1.68 -8.74 18.65
C ASN A 61 1.85 -10.03 19.48
N GLU A 62 3.03 -10.23 20.05
CA GLU A 62 3.33 -11.42 20.87
C GLU A 62 2.49 -11.48 22.15
N GLN A 63 2.11 -10.32 22.69
CA GLN A 63 1.26 -10.15 23.87
C GLN A 63 -0.24 -10.25 23.54
N GLY A 64 -0.60 -10.36 22.26
CA GLY A 64 -2.00 -10.44 21.79
C GLY A 64 -2.67 -9.08 21.58
N GLU A 65 -1.94 -7.98 21.76
CA GLU A 65 -2.44 -6.62 21.54
C GLU A 65 -2.41 -6.27 20.05
N VAL A 66 -3.44 -5.60 19.55
CA VAL A 66 -3.49 -5.21 18.14
C VAL A 66 -2.52 -4.06 17.89
N GLU A 67 -1.64 -4.24 16.91
CA GLU A 67 -0.70 -3.24 16.42
C GLU A 67 -0.99 -2.87 14.96
N ALA A 68 -0.68 -1.61 14.62
CA ALA A 68 -0.66 -1.13 13.24
C ALA A 68 0.72 -1.38 12.64
N VAL A 69 0.78 -2.32 11.71
CA VAL A 69 2.01 -2.75 11.03
C VAL A 69 1.95 -2.44 9.54
N VAL A 70 3.09 -2.09 8.96
CA VAL A 70 3.25 -1.71 7.54
C VAL A 70 4.35 -2.58 6.90
N ASP A 71 4.72 -2.25 5.67
CA ASP A 71 5.73 -2.92 4.85
C ASP A 71 5.28 -4.28 4.28
N SER A 72 5.05 -4.30 2.97
CA SER A 72 4.40 -5.43 2.30
C SER A 72 5.26 -6.69 2.29
N THR A 73 6.56 -6.57 2.03
CA THR A 73 7.52 -7.67 1.97
C THR A 73 7.60 -8.46 3.28
N PRO A 74 7.89 -7.86 4.46
CA PRO A 74 7.94 -8.62 5.72
C PRO A 74 6.57 -9.18 6.12
N LEU A 75 5.46 -8.49 5.80
CA LEU A 75 4.12 -9.00 6.06
C LEU A 75 3.82 -10.25 5.23
N ILE A 76 4.20 -10.30 3.95
CA ILE A 76 4.08 -11.50 3.13
C ILE A 76 4.85 -12.66 3.78
N ARG A 77 6.09 -12.44 4.23
CA ARG A 77 6.88 -13.49 4.90
C ARG A 77 6.19 -14.00 6.17
N ARG A 78 5.62 -13.09 6.98
CA ARG A 78 4.83 -13.46 8.17
C ARG A 78 3.60 -14.29 7.80
N PHE A 79 2.91 -13.95 6.71
CA PHE A 79 1.72 -14.68 6.25
C PHE A 79 2.06 -16.04 5.63
N GLU A 80 3.23 -16.19 5.02
CA GLU A 80 3.71 -17.49 4.50
C GLU A 80 4.05 -18.46 5.62
N GLN A 81 4.43 -17.96 6.80
CA GLN A 81 4.62 -18.79 8.00
C GLN A 81 3.31 -19.11 8.72
N ALA A 82 2.33 -18.19 8.66
CA ALA A 82 1.10 -18.30 9.44
C ALA A 82 -0.03 -19.08 8.73
N PHE A 83 -0.02 -19.17 7.41
CA PHE A 83 -1.05 -19.82 6.60
C PHE A 83 -0.45 -20.83 5.65
N THR A 84 -1.14 -21.96 5.46
CA THR A 84 -0.75 -23.03 4.54
C THR A 84 -1.59 -23.01 3.27
N GLY A 85 -1.02 -23.51 2.18
CA GLY A 85 -1.64 -23.63 0.87
C GLY A 85 -1.35 -22.45 -0.05
N ARG A 86 -1.12 -22.76 -1.33
CA ARG A 86 -0.85 -21.79 -2.41
C ARG A 86 0.30 -20.83 -2.08
N GLU A 87 1.34 -21.35 -1.43
CA GLU A 87 2.61 -20.69 -1.14
C GLU A 87 3.12 -19.90 -2.34
N THR A 88 3.54 -18.68 -2.07
CA THR A 88 4.15 -17.79 -3.07
C THR A 88 5.68 -17.81 -2.99
N LEU A 89 6.22 -18.39 -1.92
CA LEU A 89 7.65 -18.52 -1.69
C LEU A 89 8.15 -19.90 -2.12
N PRO A 90 9.15 -19.98 -3.01
CA PRO A 90 9.79 -21.24 -3.34
C PRO A 90 10.50 -21.85 -2.13
N THR A 91 10.45 -23.18 -2.00
CA THR A 91 11.21 -23.93 -1.00
C THR A 91 12.65 -24.21 -1.42
N ASP A 92 12.91 -24.24 -2.73
CA ASP A 92 14.26 -24.32 -3.27
C ASP A 92 15.05 -23.05 -2.94
N PRO A 93 16.27 -23.14 -2.38
CA PRO A 93 17.02 -21.98 -1.92
C PRO A 93 17.47 -21.05 -3.05
N VAL A 94 17.75 -21.58 -4.25
CA VAL A 94 18.15 -20.77 -5.42
C VAL A 94 16.97 -19.99 -5.94
N LEU A 95 15.81 -20.65 -6.09
CA LEU A 95 14.57 -19.99 -6.49
C LEU A 95 14.09 -19.00 -5.41
N GLY A 96 14.31 -19.32 -4.14
CA GLY A 96 14.04 -18.42 -3.02
C GLY A 96 14.86 -17.13 -3.11
N PHE A 97 16.14 -17.23 -3.44
CA PHE A 97 16.99 -16.06 -3.68
C PHE A 97 16.51 -15.22 -4.87
N ILE A 98 16.18 -15.86 -6.01
CA ILE A 98 15.65 -15.15 -7.18
C ILE A 98 14.33 -14.45 -6.84
N ASN A 99 13.44 -15.11 -6.06
CA ASN A 99 12.20 -14.51 -5.59
C ASN A 99 12.46 -13.26 -4.75
N TYR A 100 13.44 -13.27 -3.84
CA TYR A 100 13.83 -12.08 -3.07
C TYR A 100 14.34 -10.95 -3.98
N LEU A 101 15.18 -11.26 -4.97
CA LEU A 101 15.71 -10.26 -5.88
C LEU A 101 14.59 -9.57 -6.69
N VAL A 102 13.64 -10.35 -7.20
CA VAL A 102 12.49 -9.82 -7.95
C VAL A 102 11.57 -9.01 -7.05
N GLU A 103 11.31 -9.48 -5.83
CA GLU A 103 10.48 -8.77 -4.85
C GLU A 103 11.09 -7.42 -4.47
N ASP A 104 12.39 -7.37 -4.15
CA ASP A 104 13.11 -6.14 -3.80
C ASP A 104 13.14 -5.15 -4.96
N TYR A 105 13.44 -5.63 -6.17
CA TYR A 105 13.39 -4.81 -7.38
C TYR A 105 11.98 -4.21 -7.62
N ALA A 106 10.94 -5.03 -7.47
CA ALA A 106 9.58 -4.58 -7.67
C ALA A 106 9.11 -3.58 -6.60
N ASP A 107 9.46 -3.78 -5.33
CA ASP A 107 9.03 -2.93 -4.22
C ASP A 107 9.74 -1.56 -4.24
N GLU A 108 11.05 -1.56 -4.53
CA GLU A 108 11.92 -0.38 -4.40
C GLU A 108 12.12 0.39 -5.73
N TRP A 109 12.27 -0.31 -6.86
CA TRP A 109 12.63 0.33 -8.13
C TRP A 109 11.42 0.68 -8.99
N LEU A 110 10.42 -0.19 -9.10
CA LEU A 110 9.24 0.10 -9.93
C LEU A 110 8.39 1.25 -9.35
N THR A 111 8.48 1.48 -8.05
CA THR A 111 7.84 2.63 -7.39
C THR A 111 8.37 3.96 -7.92
N LYS A 112 9.66 4.04 -8.29
CA LYS A 112 10.24 5.24 -8.92
C LYS A 112 9.58 5.53 -10.26
N SER A 113 9.43 4.49 -11.10
CA SER A 113 8.75 4.60 -12.39
C SER A 113 7.29 5.03 -12.23
N MET A 114 6.57 4.41 -11.29
CA MET A 114 5.20 4.78 -10.97
C MET A 114 5.09 6.25 -10.55
N PHE A 115 5.98 6.73 -9.69
CA PHE A 115 5.98 8.13 -9.25
C PHE A 115 6.29 9.08 -10.40
N HIS A 116 7.32 8.77 -11.21
CA HIS A 116 7.71 9.59 -12.35
C HIS A 116 6.54 9.78 -13.32
N TYR A 117 6.00 8.69 -13.86
CA TYR A 117 4.93 8.79 -14.85
C TYR A 117 3.63 9.37 -14.29
N ARG A 118 3.35 9.22 -12.98
CA ARG A 118 2.14 9.79 -12.38
C ARG A 118 2.25 11.28 -12.08
N TRP A 119 3.45 11.79 -11.78
CA TRP A 119 3.63 13.11 -11.19
C TRP A 119 4.58 14.03 -11.96
N TYR A 120 5.16 13.59 -13.06
CA TYR A 120 6.01 14.43 -13.92
C TYR A 120 5.21 15.06 -15.07
N TYR A 121 4.35 14.29 -15.73
CA TYR A 121 3.59 14.73 -16.90
C TYR A 121 2.27 15.40 -16.51
N ASP A 122 2.00 16.59 -17.06
CA ASP A 122 0.81 17.40 -16.75
C ASP A 122 -0.53 16.67 -16.89
N ALA A 123 -0.67 15.83 -17.92
CA ALA A 123 -1.90 15.07 -18.14
C ALA A 123 -2.13 14.03 -17.02
N ASP A 124 -1.07 13.36 -16.60
CA ASP A 124 -1.09 12.36 -15.54
C ASP A 124 -1.27 13.00 -14.16
N ILE A 125 -0.64 14.15 -13.91
CA ILE A 125 -0.83 14.95 -12.69
C ILE A 125 -2.29 15.33 -12.53
N ARG A 126 -2.93 15.88 -13.58
CA ARG A 126 -4.36 16.25 -13.54
C ARG A 126 -5.23 15.03 -13.23
N LYS A 127 -5.06 13.95 -13.99
CA LYS A 127 -5.83 12.71 -13.80
C LYS A 127 -5.66 12.13 -12.40
N ALA A 128 -4.43 12.07 -11.90
CA ALA A 128 -4.14 11.52 -10.58
C ALA A 128 -4.65 12.45 -9.47
N GLY A 129 -4.48 13.76 -9.61
CA GLY A 129 -5.01 14.79 -8.72
C GLY A 129 -6.53 14.68 -8.58
N ASP A 130 -7.24 14.45 -9.69
CA ASP A 130 -8.70 14.32 -9.68
C ASP A 130 -9.17 13.01 -9.02
N ILE A 131 -8.54 11.88 -9.36
CA ILE A 131 -9.04 10.55 -8.95
C ILE A 131 -8.64 10.19 -7.51
N LEU A 132 -7.41 10.51 -7.08
CA LEU A 132 -6.89 10.04 -5.79
C LEU A 132 -7.68 10.53 -4.56
N PRO A 133 -8.15 11.79 -4.48
CA PRO A 133 -8.99 12.25 -3.38
C PRO A 133 -10.30 11.46 -3.26
N LEU A 134 -10.93 11.14 -4.39
CA LEU A 134 -12.21 10.43 -4.43
C LEU A 134 -12.10 9.00 -3.87
N TRP A 135 -10.92 8.38 -3.97
CA TRP A 135 -10.66 7.08 -3.34
C TRP A 135 -10.57 7.13 -1.81
N ARG A 136 -10.44 8.32 -1.21
CA ARG A 136 -10.50 8.51 0.25
C ARG A 136 -11.87 8.97 0.72
N GLY A 137 -12.68 9.58 -0.15
CA GLY A 137 -14.04 9.99 0.15
C GLY A 137 -14.80 10.46 -1.08
N LEU A 138 -15.97 9.86 -1.33
CA LEU A 138 -16.84 10.17 -2.47
C LEU A 138 -17.87 11.28 -2.19
N GLN A 139 -17.87 11.81 -0.96
CA GLN A 139 -18.87 12.79 -0.48
C GLN A 139 -18.31 14.22 -0.46
N MET A 140 -17.18 14.46 -1.15
CA MET A 140 -16.61 15.79 -1.26
C MET A 140 -17.47 16.65 -2.19
N ASP A 141 -17.72 17.90 -1.82
CA ASP A 141 -18.21 18.91 -2.77
C ASP A 141 -17.10 19.35 -3.73
N ASP A 142 -17.46 20.14 -4.76
CA ASP A 142 -16.51 20.58 -5.79
C ASP A 142 -15.34 21.40 -5.22
N GLU A 143 -15.56 22.20 -4.19
CA GLU A 143 -14.51 23.01 -3.57
C GLU A 143 -13.54 22.14 -2.78
N GLN A 144 -14.08 21.23 -1.96
CA GLN A 144 -13.31 20.24 -1.21
C GLN A 144 -12.49 19.36 -2.14
N HIS A 145 -13.08 18.91 -3.25
CA HIS A 145 -12.41 18.08 -4.25
C HIS A 145 -11.25 18.82 -4.91
N ARG A 146 -11.46 20.05 -5.40
CA ARG A 146 -10.37 20.89 -5.97
C ARG A 146 -9.23 21.10 -4.98
N ASN A 147 -9.55 21.46 -3.74
CA ASN A 147 -8.54 21.68 -2.69
C ASN A 147 -7.75 20.40 -2.39
N ALA A 148 -8.42 19.25 -2.33
CA ALA A 148 -7.78 17.96 -2.11
C ALA A 148 -6.91 17.53 -3.29
N ALA A 149 -7.36 17.75 -4.52
CA ALA A 149 -6.61 17.46 -5.75
C ALA A 149 -5.31 18.26 -5.79
N GLU A 150 -5.37 19.57 -5.55
CA GLU A 150 -4.19 20.43 -5.46
C GLU A 150 -3.24 20.00 -4.35
N PHE A 151 -3.77 19.72 -3.15
CA PHE A 151 -2.95 19.28 -2.02
C PHE A 151 -2.20 17.98 -2.33
N VAL A 152 -2.89 16.99 -2.90
CA VAL A 152 -2.27 15.71 -3.26
C VAL A 152 -1.21 15.92 -4.33
N ALA A 153 -1.50 16.68 -5.40
CA ALA A 153 -0.53 16.94 -6.46
C ALA A 153 0.71 17.65 -5.93
N LYS A 154 0.55 18.78 -5.22
CA LYS A 154 1.66 19.55 -4.63
C LYS A 154 2.54 18.68 -3.74
N ARG A 155 1.93 17.87 -2.87
CA ARG A 155 2.64 16.97 -1.95
C ARG A 155 3.46 15.90 -2.67
N GLN A 156 2.98 15.37 -3.78
CA GLN A 156 3.65 14.29 -4.50
C GLN A 156 4.75 14.83 -5.43
N ILE A 157 4.46 15.94 -6.13
CA ILE A 157 5.44 16.63 -6.98
C ILE A 157 6.65 17.09 -6.16
N SER A 158 6.43 17.61 -4.95
CA SER A 158 7.53 18.05 -4.07
C SER A 158 8.47 16.92 -3.62
N ARG A 159 8.15 15.66 -3.95
CA ARG A 159 8.93 14.46 -3.60
C ARG A 159 9.58 13.77 -4.81
N LEU A 160 9.41 14.30 -6.02
CA LEU A 160 10.00 13.71 -7.23
C LEU A 160 11.52 13.54 -7.14
N TYR A 161 12.21 14.45 -6.44
CA TYR A 161 13.65 14.36 -6.22
C TYR A 161 14.06 13.09 -5.46
N VAL A 162 13.20 12.55 -4.58
CA VAL A 162 13.47 11.33 -3.80
C VAL A 162 13.54 10.11 -4.70
N VAL A 163 12.79 10.11 -5.80
CA VAL A 163 12.77 9.01 -6.77
C VAL A 163 13.66 9.27 -7.98
N GLY A 164 14.43 10.37 -7.98
CA GLY A 164 15.32 10.74 -9.08
C GLY A 164 14.59 11.23 -10.34
N SER A 165 13.31 11.59 -10.25
CA SER A 165 12.52 12.07 -11.37
C SER A 165 12.82 13.52 -11.70
N ASN A 166 13.28 13.78 -12.93
CA ASN A 166 13.61 15.10 -13.48
C ASN A 166 13.61 15.06 -15.02
N ASP A 167 13.91 16.20 -15.65
CA ASP A 167 13.90 16.35 -17.11
C ASP A 167 14.90 15.46 -17.87
N LEU A 168 16.01 15.03 -17.22
CA LEU A 168 16.96 14.09 -17.84
C LEU A 168 16.41 12.65 -17.86
N THR A 169 15.51 12.32 -16.93
CA THR A 169 14.92 10.97 -16.78
C THR A 169 13.55 10.82 -17.43
N ALA A 170 13.06 11.88 -18.08
CA ALA A 170 11.74 11.95 -18.70
C ALA A 170 11.67 11.19 -20.04
#